data_AF-A0A379K618-F1
#
_entry.id   AF-A0A379K618-F1
#
_cell.length_a   1.000
_cell.length_b   1.000
_cell.length_c   1.000
_cell.angle_alpha   90.00
_cell.angle_beta   90.00
_cell.angle_gamma   90.00
#
_symmetry.space_group_name_H-M   'P 1'
#
loop_
_entity.id
_entity.type
_entity.pdbx_description
1 polymer ?
#
loop_
_entity_poly.entity_id
_entity_poly.type
_entity_poly.pdbx_seq_one_letter_code
_entity_poly.pdbx_strand_id
1 'polypeptide(L)'
;MQLLHRANENLVYLTCGNDNLSLGRAYTESHGVALVDHYGFIVDSVEELDAWYQYLKAQGVTLLDRPFDHGDGARSFHLLEPAGNKVQPLYHPAISGQRFSPART
;
A
#
# COMPACT_ATOMS: atom_id res chain seq x y z
N MET A 1 2.43 7.58 3.52
CA MET A 1 1.21 8.04 2.83
C MET A 1 0.58 9.20 3.59
N GLN A 2 -0.06 10.15 2.91
CA GLN A 2 -0.72 11.32 3.50
C GLN A 2 -2.11 11.53 2.91
N LEU A 3 -3.00 12.23 3.62
CA LEU A 3 -4.29 12.67 3.08
C LEU A 3 -4.05 13.81 2.08
N LEU A 4 -4.32 13.58 0.80
CA LEU A 4 -4.25 14.60 -0.24
C LEU A 4 -5.46 15.53 -0.18
N HIS A 5 -6.65 14.95 -0.13
CA HIS A 5 -7.90 15.70 -0.13
C HIS A 5 -9.06 14.86 0.43
N ARG A 6 -10.02 15.52 1.08
CA ARG A 6 -11.31 14.92 1.46
C ARG A 6 -12.40 15.58 0.62
N ALA A 7 -12.87 14.89 -0.42
CA ALA A 7 -13.93 15.43 -1.29
C ALA A 7 -15.27 15.54 -0.57
N ASN A 8 -15.58 14.57 0.29
CA ASN A 8 -16.75 14.59 1.16
C ASN A 8 -16.57 13.58 2.33
N GLU A 9 -17.61 13.37 3.14
CA GLU A 9 -17.60 12.44 4.28
C GLU A 9 -17.39 10.95 3.90
N ASN A 10 -17.59 10.61 2.63
CA ASN A 10 -17.57 9.25 2.11
C ASN A 10 -16.44 9.02 1.10
N LEU A 11 -15.57 10.01 0.83
CA LEU A 11 -14.51 9.90 -0.16
C LEU A 11 -13.26 10.68 0.27
N VAL A 12 -12.15 9.95 0.41
CA VAL A 12 -10.82 10.51 0.66
C VAL A 12 -9.84 10.11 -0.44
N TYR A 13 -8.93 11.01 -0.72
CA TYR A 13 -7.79 10.81 -1.61
C TYR A 13 -6.52 10.77 -0.78
N LEU A 14 -5.74 9.70 -0.91
CA LEU A 14 -4.46 9.50 -0.26
C LEU A 14 -3.35 9.56 -1.30
N THR A 15 -2.17 10.01 -0.89
CA THR A 15 -1.01 10.13 -1.79
C THR A 15 0.29 9.71 -1.11
N CYS A 16 1.21 9.19 -1.93
CA CYS A 16 2.63 9.05 -1.61
C CYS A 16 3.50 10.07 -2.38
N GLY A 17 2.90 11.11 -2.97
CA GLY A 17 3.56 12.17 -3.70
C GLY A 17 3.23 12.14 -5.20
N ASN A 18 3.66 11.10 -5.91
CA ASN A 18 3.47 10.94 -7.36
C ASN A 18 2.27 10.05 -7.75
N ASP A 19 1.51 9.57 -6.78
CA ASP A 19 0.38 8.65 -7.01
C ASP A 19 -0.83 9.02 -6.12
N ASN A 20 -2.00 8.47 -6.44
CA ASN A 20 -3.26 8.71 -5.76
C ASN A 20 -4.03 7.40 -5.52
N LEU A 21 -4.37 7.15 -4.25
CA LEU A 21 -5.35 6.14 -3.86
C LEU A 21 -6.64 6.80 -3.37
N SER A 22 -7.73 6.54 -4.08
CA SER A 22 -9.07 7.00 -3.70
C SER A 22 -9.79 5.93 -2.87
N LEU A 23 -10.18 6.25 -1.65
CA LEU A 23 -10.97 5.37 -0.79
C LEU A 23 -12.39 5.93 -0.64
N GLY A 24 -13.35 5.24 -1.25
CA GLY A 24 -14.78 5.52 -1.13
C GLY A 24 -15.42 4.60 -0.10
N ARG A 25 -16.36 5.13 0.70
CA ARG A 25 -17.18 4.32 1.61
C ARG A 25 -18.05 3.38 0.77
N ALA A 26 -17.98 2.08 1.05
CA ALA A 26 -18.89 1.11 0.47
C ALA A 26 -20.33 1.37 0.98
N TYR A 27 -21.30 1.32 0.08
CA TYR A 27 -22.72 1.46 0.43
C TYR A 27 -23.33 0.15 0.95
N THR A 28 -22.69 -0.97 0.62
CA THR A 28 -23.07 -2.32 1.05
C THR A 28 -21.82 -3.07 1.48
N GLU A 29 -21.97 -4.05 2.34
CA GLU A 29 -20.88 -4.98 2.63
C GLU A 29 -20.47 -5.72 1.35
N SER A 30 -19.17 -5.94 1.21
CA SER A 30 -18.61 -6.78 0.17
C SER A 30 -18.86 -8.24 0.54
N HIS A 31 -19.55 -8.98 -0.34
CA HIS A 31 -19.76 -10.41 -0.19
C HIS A 31 -19.29 -11.14 -1.45
N GLY A 32 -18.61 -12.27 -1.26
CA GLY A 32 -18.12 -13.11 -2.35
C GLY A 32 -16.61 -12.97 -2.60
N VAL A 33 -16.16 -13.50 -3.73
CA VAL A 33 -14.75 -13.51 -4.12
C VAL A 33 -14.34 -12.12 -4.61
N ALA A 34 -13.26 -11.57 -4.06
CA ALA A 34 -12.71 -10.29 -4.52
C ALA A 34 -12.34 -10.38 -6.01
N LEU A 35 -12.77 -9.39 -6.81
CA LEU A 35 -12.43 -9.31 -8.24
C LEU A 35 -10.96 -8.94 -8.47
N VAL A 36 -10.33 -8.32 -7.47
CA VAL A 36 -8.92 -7.95 -7.45
C VAL A 36 -8.27 -8.73 -6.32
N ASP A 37 -7.18 -9.44 -6.59
CA ASP A 37 -6.49 -10.23 -5.55
C ASP A 37 -5.81 -9.33 -4.51
N HIS A 38 -5.10 -8.28 -4.94
CA HIS A 38 -4.43 -7.32 -4.08
C HIS A 38 -4.04 -6.04 -4.81
N TYR A 39 -3.60 -5.04 -4.06
CA TYR A 39 -2.90 -3.85 -4.56
C TYR A 39 -1.68 -3.56 -3.69
N GLY A 40 -0.68 -2.87 -4.25
CA GLY A 40 0.61 -2.65 -3.60
C GLY A 40 0.95 -1.18 -3.39
N PHE A 41 1.86 -0.95 -2.44
CA PHE A 41 2.46 0.36 -2.20
C PHE A 41 3.97 0.24 -2.22
N ILE A 42 4.62 1.16 -2.94
CA ILE A 42 6.07 1.23 -3.00
C ILE A 42 6.64 1.78 -1.70
N VAL A 43 7.65 1.12 -1.16
CA VAL A 43 8.51 1.61 -0.08
C VAL A 43 9.90 1.92 -0.65
N ASP A 44 10.64 2.85 -0.01
CA ASP A 44 11.85 3.37 -0.62
C ASP A 44 13.06 2.45 -0.49
N SER A 45 13.07 1.57 0.51
CA SER A 45 14.17 0.64 0.74
C SER A 45 13.72 -0.69 1.35
N VAL A 46 14.60 -1.69 1.29
CA VAL A 46 14.41 -2.99 1.93
C VAL A 46 14.34 -2.85 3.47
N GLU A 47 15.14 -1.96 4.04
CA GLU A 47 15.13 -1.67 5.47
C GLU A 47 13.80 -1.06 5.91
N GLU A 48 13.23 -0.17 5.09
CA GLU A 48 11.91 0.39 5.34
C GLU A 48 10.82 -0.69 5.26
N LEU A 49 10.91 -1.60 4.28
CA LEU A 49 10.00 -2.74 4.16
C LEU A 49 10.01 -3.60 5.44
N ASP A 50 11.20 -3.96 5.91
CA ASP A 50 11.37 -4.78 7.11
C ASP A 50 10.89 -4.03 8.37
N ALA A 51 11.12 -2.71 8.45
CA ALA A 51 10.61 -1.87 9.54
C ALA A 51 9.07 -1.83 9.56
N TRP A 52 8.43 -1.69 8.39
CA TRP A 52 6.97 -1.77 8.26
C TRP A 52 6.43 -3.11 8.70
N TYR A 53 7.08 -4.21 8.31
CA TYR A 53 6.70 -5.55 8.74
C TYR A 53 6.69 -5.68 10.27
N GLN A 54 7.76 -5.25 10.95
CA GLN A 54 7.84 -5.33 12.41
C GLN A 54 6.80 -4.44 13.10
N TYR A 55 6.61 -3.22 12.58
CA TYR A 55 5.61 -2.30 13.10
C TYR A 55 4.19 -2.89 13.01
N LEU A 56 3.79 -3.36 11.82
CA LEU A 56 2.45 -3.91 11.59
C LEU A 56 2.21 -5.17 12.42
N LYS A 57 3.23 -6.02 12.57
CA LYS A 57 3.19 -7.18 13.46
C LYS A 57 2.92 -6.75 14.91
N ALA A 58 3.63 -5.73 15.40
CA ALA A 58 3.46 -5.21 16.76
C ALA A 58 2.08 -4.58 16.97
N GLN A 59 1.46 -4.02 15.92
CA GLN A 59 0.09 -3.49 15.95
C GLN A 59 -0.99 -4.60 15.87
N GLY A 60 -0.60 -5.88 15.73
CA GLY A 60 -1.56 -6.97 15.63
C GLY A 60 -2.29 -7.05 14.28
N VAL A 61 -1.73 -6.44 13.24
CA VAL A 61 -2.27 -6.56 11.88
C VAL A 61 -2.13 -7.99 11.37
N THR A 62 -3.12 -8.47 10.62
CA THR A 62 -3.09 -9.80 10.00
C THR A 62 -2.06 -9.83 8.87
N LEU A 63 -0.87 -10.34 9.16
CA LEU A 63 0.20 -10.60 8.20
C LEU A 63 -0.01 -11.98 7.57
N LEU A 64 -0.01 -12.05 6.24
CA LEU A 64 -0.27 -13.29 5.50
C LEU A 64 1.01 -14.09 5.23
N ASP A 65 2.15 -13.40 5.14
CA ASP A 65 3.46 -14.00 4.94
C ASP A 65 4.57 -13.14 5.59
N ARG A 66 5.84 -13.43 5.27
CA ARG A 66 7.01 -12.69 5.74
C ARG A 66 7.68 -12.02 4.54
N PRO A 67 8.46 -10.94 4.74
CA PRO A 67 9.23 -10.33 3.67
C PRO A 67 10.09 -11.38 2.95
N PHE A 68 9.95 -11.44 1.64
CA PHE A 68 10.70 -12.37 0.80
C PHE A 68 11.22 -11.69 -0.46
N ASP A 69 12.38 -12.14 -0.91
CA ASP A 69 13.03 -11.64 -2.12
C ASP A 69 12.48 -12.35 -3.37
N HIS A 70 12.18 -11.56 -4.40
CA HIS A 70 11.70 -12.01 -5.69
C HIS A 70 12.86 -12.17 -6.67
N GLY A 71 12.63 -12.94 -7.75
CA GLY A 71 13.65 -13.18 -8.77
C GLY A 71 14.07 -11.94 -9.58
N ASP A 72 13.27 -10.87 -9.54
CA ASP A 72 13.52 -9.59 -10.19
C ASP A 72 14.23 -8.57 -9.27
N GLY A 73 14.62 -8.99 -8.07
CA GLY A 73 15.24 -8.14 -7.06
C GLY A 73 14.26 -7.30 -6.25
N ALA A 74 12.95 -7.46 -6.45
CA ALA A 74 11.95 -6.90 -5.57
C ALA A 74 11.90 -7.66 -4.23
N ARG A 75 11.31 -7.03 -3.22
CA ARG A 75 11.03 -7.65 -1.92
C ARG A 75 9.68 -7.18 -1.41
N SER A 76 8.84 -8.10 -0.96
CA SER A 76 7.50 -7.74 -0.45
C SER A 76 7.00 -8.72 0.59
N PHE A 77 5.90 -8.34 1.24
CA PHE A 77 5.04 -9.20 2.05
C PHE A 77 3.58 -8.78 1.84
N HIS A 78 2.64 -9.55 2.37
CA HIS A 78 1.21 -9.29 2.28
C HIS A 78 0.56 -9.20 3.65
N LEU A 79 -0.44 -8.33 3.76
CA LEU A 79 -1.29 -8.16 4.93
C LEU A 79 -2.75 -8.00 4.52
N LEU A 80 -3.66 -8.14 5.49
CA LEU A 80 -5.05 -7.71 5.33
C LEU A 80 -5.26 -6.35 6.00
N GLU A 81 -5.87 -5.43 5.26
CA GLU A 81 -6.37 -4.18 5.84
C GLU A 81 -7.76 -4.37 6.47
N PRO A 82 -8.29 -3.39 7.23
CA PRO A 82 -9.54 -3.54 7.99
C PRO A 82 -10.77 -3.98 7.19
N ALA A 83 -10.91 -3.58 5.92
CA ALA A 83 -12.00 -4.03 5.04
C ALA A 83 -11.71 -5.38 4.35
N GLY A 84 -10.63 -6.06 4.72
CA GLY A 84 -10.29 -7.41 4.27
C GLY A 84 -9.57 -7.48 2.93
N ASN A 85 -9.19 -6.35 2.34
CA ASN A 85 -8.39 -6.37 1.11
C ASN A 85 -6.94 -6.80 1.42
N LYS A 86 -6.34 -7.54 0.48
CA LYS A 86 -4.92 -7.88 0.54
C LYS A 86 -4.09 -6.69 0.04
N VAL A 87 -3.13 -6.26 0.85
CA VAL A 87 -2.21 -5.16 0.56
C VAL A 87 -0.79 -5.67 0.52
N GLN A 88 0.00 -5.19 -0.45
CA GLN A 88 1.40 -5.55 -0.64
C GLN A 88 2.33 -4.33 -0.51
N PRO A 89 2.99 -4.14 0.65
CA PRO A 89 4.18 -3.31 0.71
C PRO A 89 5.27 -3.93 -0.17
N LEU A 90 5.86 -3.14 -1.07
CA LEU A 90 6.78 -3.62 -2.10
C LEU A 90 7.97 -2.68 -2.21
N TYR A 91 9.18 -3.20 -2.01
CA TYR A 91 10.38 -2.62 -2.55
C TYR A 91 10.63 -3.21 -3.94
N HIS A 92 10.87 -2.37 -4.93
CA HIS A 92 11.30 -2.80 -6.27
C HIS A 92 12.41 -1.87 -6.79
N PRO A 93 13.57 -2.39 -7.24
CA PRO A 93 14.77 -1.59 -7.53
C PRO A 93 14.57 -0.56 -8.65
N ALA A 94 13.67 -0.81 -9.60
CA ALA A 94 13.38 0.13 -10.69
C ALA A 94 12.51 1.34 -10.30
N ILE A 95 11.72 1.25 -9.22
CA ILE A 95 10.68 2.24 -8.90
C ILE A 95 10.70 2.77 -7.46
N SER A 96 11.42 2.11 -6.56
CA SER A 96 11.62 2.60 -5.19
C SER A 96 12.50 3.85 -5.19
N GLY A 97 12.21 4.81 -4.31
CA GLY A 97 12.94 6.08 -4.27
C GLY A 97 12.55 7.07 -5.37
N GLN A 98 11.64 6.72 -6.28
CA GLN A 98 11.13 7.69 -7.25
C GLN A 98 10.44 8.86 -6.53
N ARG A 99 10.66 10.07 -7.05
CA ARG A 99 10.08 11.31 -6.52
C ARG A 99 9.40 12.06 -7.65
N PHE A 100 8.22 12.60 -7.38
CA PHE A 100 7.62 13.56 -8.29
C PHE A 100 8.51 14.79 -8.38
N SER A 101 8.94 15.15 -9.58
CA SER A 101 9.52 16.47 -9.84
C SER A 101 8.43 17.33 -10.47
N PRO A 102 7.98 18.43 -9.85
CA PRO A 102 7.01 19.30 -10.48
C PRO A 102 7.55 19.79 -11.82
N ALA A 103 6.67 19.90 -12.82
CA ALA A 103 7.02 20.45 -14.12
C ALA A 103 7.67 21.83 -13.90
N ARG A 104 8.82 22.06 -14.54
CA ARG A 104 9.44 23.39 -14.54
C ARG A 104 8.48 24.32 -15.28
N THR A 105 7.85 25.23 -14.55
CA THR A 105 7.04 26.32 -15.09
C THR A 105 7.91 27.29 -15.87
#